data_AF-A0A497KN35-F1
#
_entry.id   AF-A0A497KN35-F1
#
_cell.length_a   1.000
_cell.length_b   1.000
_cell.length_c   1.000
_cell.angle_alpha   90.00
_cell.angle_beta   90.00
_cell.angle_gamma   90.00
#
_symmetry.space_group_name_H-M   'P 1'
#
loop_
_entity.id
_entity.type
_entity.pdbx_description
1 polymer ?
#
loop_
_entity_poly.entity_id
_entity_poly.type
_entity_poly.pdbx_seq_one_letter_code
_entity_poly.pdbx_strand_id
1 'polypeptide(L)'
;MKWLFRMILITTSRRPTRIMRTLCRDLADTIPSIRRVNRGKMSIFDIGEKAIGIGADKVLIIDRWKGRPGRMRFFEVKQNLSQIPPQLYIRGVKFRRDFESKKRKGSPY
;
A
#
# COMPACT_ATOMS: atom_id res chain seq x y z
N MET A 1 -24.65 -9.26 13.31
CA MET A 1 -23.39 -9.78 12.72
C MET A 1 -22.59 -8.60 12.15
N LYS A 2 -21.63 -8.06 12.90
CA LYS A 2 -20.65 -7.12 12.35
C LYS A 2 -19.70 -7.92 11.47
N TRP A 3 -19.70 -7.66 10.16
CA TRP A 3 -18.57 -8.06 9.34
C TRP A 3 -17.31 -7.41 9.96
N LEU A 4 -16.44 -8.23 10.55
CA LEU A 4 -15.15 -7.82 11.09
C LEU A 4 -14.20 -7.51 9.93
N PHE A 5 -14.50 -6.47 9.15
CA PHE A 5 -13.51 -5.92 8.23
C PHE A 5 -12.43 -5.23 9.09
N ARG A 6 -11.40 -6.00 9.43
CA ARG A 6 -10.19 -5.52 10.10
C ARG A 6 -9.56 -4.47 9.19
N MET A 7 -9.50 -3.23 9.64
CA MET A 7 -9.00 -2.13 8.83
C MET A 7 -7.47 -2.13 8.79
N ILE A 8 -6.92 -1.89 7.60
CA ILE A 8 -5.49 -1.90 7.32
C ILE A 8 -5.07 -0.50 6.92
N LEU A 9 -4.18 0.13 7.67
CA LEU A 9 -3.54 1.37 7.25
C LEU A 9 -2.45 1.04 6.22
N ILE A 10 -2.52 1.63 5.03
CA ILE A 10 -1.41 1.55 4.06
C ILE A 10 -0.67 2.88 3.99
N THR A 11 0.66 2.81 4.04
CA THR A 11 1.53 3.96 3.80
C THR A 11 2.82 3.54 3.08
N THR A 12 3.70 4.50 2.84
CA THR A 12 4.98 4.28 2.17
C THR A 12 6.15 4.55 3.12
N SER A 13 7.37 4.25 2.68
CA SER A 13 8.57 4.90 3.22
C SER A 13 8.52 6.42 2.99
N ARG A 14 9.38 7.17 3.71
CA ARG A 14 9.51 8.63 3.52
C ARG A 14 9.95 8.95 2.08
N ARG A 15 9.53 10.12 1.57
CA ARG A 15 9.81 10.61 0.20
C ARG A 15 9.47 9.57 -0.89
N PRO A 16 8.21 9.08 -0.97
CA PRO A 16 7.83 8.10 -1.97
C PRO A 16 7.90 8.67 -3.38
N THR A 17 8.01 7.81 -4.39
CA THR A 17 7.92 8.21 -5.80
C THR A 17 6.46 8.25 -6.28
N ARG A 18 6.22 8.75 -7.50
CA ARG A 18 4.88 8.76 -8.11
C ARG A 18 4.30 7.35 -8.22
N ILE A 19 5.10 6.39 -8.68
CA ILE A 19 4.70 4.99 -8.87
C ILE A 19 4.25 4.35 -7.54
N MET A 20 4.96 4.63 -6.43
CA MET A 20 4.56 4.13 -5.12
C MET A 20 3.22 4.71 -4.65
N ARG A 21 2.99 6.00 -4.89
CA ARG A 21 1.70 6.64 -4.57
C ARG A 21 0.57 6.05 -5.40
N THR A 22 0.80 5.77 -6.67
CA THR A 22 -0.16 5.08 -7.54
C THR A 22 -0.46 3.68 -7.01
N LEU A 23 0.55 2.87 -6.67
CA LEU A 23 0.33 1.54 -6.08
C LEU A 23 -0.50 1.59 -4.81
N CYS A 24 -0.20 2.48 -3.86
CA CYS A 24 -0.99 2.59 -2.64
C CYS A 24 -2.42 3.07 -2.89
N ARG A 25 -2.65 3.88 -3.94
CA ARG A 25 -3.99 4.30 -4.34
C ARG A 25 -4.75 3.13 -4.93
N ASP A 26 -4.20 2.46 -5.94
CA ASP A 26 -4.83 1.31 -6.59
C ASP A 26 -5.18 0.21 -5.58
N LEU A 27 -4.30 -0.08 -4.60
CA LEU A 27 -4.59 -1.04 -3.53
C LEU A 27 -5.74 -0.59 -2.62
N ALA A 28 -5.79 0.69 -2.25
CA ALA A 28 -6.87 1.24 -1.43
C ALA A 28 -8.21 1.28 -2.17
N ASP A 29 -8.18 1.52 -3.48
CA ASP A 29 -9.37 1.53 -4.33
C ASP A 29 -9.89 0.11 -4.62
N THR A 30 -9.00 -0.91 -4.55
CA THR A 30 -9.33 -2.31 -4.85
C THR A 30 -9.71 -3.12 -3.60
N ILE A 31 -9.10 -2.85 -2.44
CA ILE A 31 -9.28 -3.62 -1.22
C ILE A 31 -10.04 -2.77 -0.19
N PRO A 32 -11.33 -3.07 0.11
CA PRO A 32 -12.18 -2.21 0.93
C PRO A 32 -11.67 -1.92 2.35
N SER A 33 -10.90 -2.83 2.93
CA SER A 33 -10.33 -2.66 4.28
C SER A 33 -9.11 -1.75 4.33
N ILE A 34 -8.56 -1.34 3.19
CA ILE A 34 -7.34 -0.54 3.14
C ILE A 34 -7.66 0.96 3.22
N ARG A 35 -7.06 1.64 4.19
CA ARG A 35 -7.08 3.09 4.30
C ARG A 35 -5.69 3.68 4.06
N ARG A 36 -5.56 4.47 3.00
CA ARG A 36 -4.29 5.12 2.65
C ARG A 36 -4.01 6.33 3.52
N VAL A 37 -2.82 6.38 4.11
CA VAL A 37 -2.34 7.52 4.89
C VAL A 37 -1.02 8.04 4.30
N ASN A 38 -0.92 9.37 4.14
CA ASN A 38 0.30 10.01 3.65
C ASN A 38 1.42 9.88 4.69
N ARG A 39 2.60 9.38 4.29
CA ARG A 39 3.73 9.17 5.21
C ARG A 39 4.27 10.45 5.85
N GLY A 40 4.45 11.53 5.08
CA GLY A 40 5.03 12.78 5.58
C GLY A 40 6.36 12.59 6.34
N LYS A 41 6.48 13.27 7.49
CA LYS A 41 7.63 13.16 8.42
C LYS A 41 7.44 12.07 9.49
N MET A 42 6.29 11.37 9.50
CA MET A 42 5.93 10.43 10.56
C MET A 42 7.03 9.40 10.82
N SER A 43 7.36 9.25 12.09
CA SER A 43 8.13 8.14 12.66
C SER A 43 7.33 6.83 12.54
N ILE A 44 7.94 5.71 12.94
CA ILE A 44 7.21 4.43 12.99
C ILE A 44 6.15 4.43 14.10
N PHE A 45 6.44 5.12 15.21
CA PHE A 45 5.55 5.31 16.34
C PHE A 45 4.32 6.14 15.92
N ASP A 46 4.55 7.28 15.24
CA ASP A 46 3.46 8.14 14.75
C ASP A 46 2.54 7.40 13.77
N ILE A 47 3.08 6.45 12.99
CA ILE A 47 2.27 5.58 12.12
C ILE A 47 1.38 4.66 12.96
N GLY A 48 1.92 4.08 14.04
CA GLY A 48 1.17 3.25 14.99
C GLY A 48 0.02 4.03 15.63
N GLU A 49 0.33 5.20 16.19
CA GLU A 49 -0.67 6.11 16.78
C GLU A 49 -1.76 6.48 15.75
N LYS A 50 -1.34 6.78 14.52
CA LYS A 50 -2.29 7.09 13.44
C LYS A 50 -3.17 5.89 13.07
N ALA A 51 -2.64 4.67 13.12
CA ALA A 51 -3.39 3.45 12.86
C ALA A 51 -4.44 3.22 13.95
N ILE A 52 -4.06 3.34 15.22
CA ILE A 52 -4.97 3.27 16.38
C ILE A 52 -6.07 4.32 16.23
N GLY A 53 -5.70 5.57 15.96
CA GLY A 53 -6.64 6.69 15.84
C GLY A 53 -7.65 6.57 14.69
N ILE A 54 -7.39 5.73 13.68
CA ILE A 54 -8.39 5.40 12.66
C ILE A 54 -9.12 4.08 12.95
N GLY A 55 -8.67 3.25 13.90
CA GLY A 55 -9.22 1.93 14.17
C GLY A 55 -8.64 0.81 13.29
N ALA A 56 -7.43 1.02 12.76
CA ALA A 56 -6.69 0.00 12.01
C ALA A 56 -5.84 -0.86 12.97
N ASP A 57 -5.90 -2.17 12.80
CA ASP A 57 -5.16 -3.14 13.63
C ASP A 57 -3.98 -3.79 12.89
N LYS A 58 -3.79 -3.38 11.63
CA LYS A 58 -2.67 -3.75 10.77
C LYS A 58 -2.16 -2.51 10.03
N VAL A 59 -0.85 -2.48 9.81
CA VAL A 59 -0.20 -1.47 8.97
C VAL A 59 0.59 -2.16 7.86
N LEU A 60 0.44 -1.65 6.65
CA LEU A 60 1.21 -2.04 5.48
C LEU A 60 2.13 -0.90 5.06
N ILE A 61 3.44 -1.13 5.05
CA ILE A 61 4.43 -0.15 4.60
C ILE A 61 5.08 -0.63 3.30
N ILE A 62 4.93 0.16 2.24
CA ILE A 62 5.63 -0.05 0.97
C ILE A 62 6.92 0.77 0.94
N ASP A 63 8.06 0.09 0.88
CA ASP A 63 9.36 0.73 0.83
C ASP A 63 9.84 0.93 -0.62
N ARG A 64 10.64 1.99 -0.80
CA ARG A 64 11.28 2.35 -2.05
C ARG A 64 12.55 1.53 -2.30
N TRP A 65 12.71 1.01 -3.51
CA TRP A 65 13.96 0.44 -4.02
C TRP A 65 14.25 1.00 -5.41
N LYS A 66 15.43 1.61 -5.61
CA LYS A 66 15.87 2.19 -6.90
C LYS A 66 14.75 2.99 -7.63
N GLY A 67 14.00 3.80 -6.87
CA GLY A 67 12.91 4.64 -7.40
C GLY A 67 11.54 3.97 -7.59
N ARG A 68 11.42 2.67 -7.34
CA ARG A 68 10.18 1.88 -7.50
C ARG A 68 9.74 1.25 -6.16
N PRO A 69 8.50 0.73 -6.04
CA PRO A 69 8.15 -0.18 -4.96
C PRO A 69 9.07 -1.40 -5.01
N GLY A 70 9.76 -1.71 -3.90
CA GLY A 70 10.68 -2.86 -3.85
C GLY A 70 10.41 -3.84 -2.73
N ARG A 71 9.70 -3.39 -1.69
CA ARG A 71 9.42 -4.22 -0.52
C ARG A 71 8.11 -3.80 0.12
N MET A 72 7.37 -4.77 0.62
CA MET A 72 6.12 -4.60 1.34
C MET A 72 6.26 -5.30 2.69
N ARG A 73 6.09 -4.52 3.76
CA ARG A 73 6.24 -4.97 5.15
C ARG A 73 4.91 -4.85 5.87
N PHE A 74 4.56 -5.91 6.57
CA PHE A 74 3.32 -6.04 7.31
C PHE A 74 3.61 -5.84 8.79
N PHE A 75 2.72 -5.14 9.46
CA PHE A 75 2.83 -4.88 10.88
C PHE A 75 1.50 -5.11 11.56
N GLU A 76 1.57 -5.56 12.79
CA GLU A 76 0.45 -5.59 13.71
C GLU A 76 0.49 -4.35 14.63
N VAL A 77 -0.68 -3.77 14.86
CA VAL A 77 -0.87 -2.65 15.77
C VAL A 77 -1.33 -3.21 17.12
N LYS A 78 -0.44 -3.19 18.11
CA LYS A 78 -0.73 -3.49 19.52
C LYS A 78 -0.37 -2.24 20.33
N GLN A 79 0.29 -2.39 21.47
CA GLN A 79 0.91 -1.27 22.20
C GLN A 79 2.02 -0.59 21.38
N ASN A 80 2.70 -1.35 20.51
CA ASN A 80 3.70 -0.87 19.58
C ASN A 80 3.46 -1.46 18.20
N LEU A 81 4.12 -0.89 17.19
CA LEU A 81 4.06 -1.40 15.82
C LEU A 81 5.10 -2.51 15.63
N SER A 82 4.64 -3.76 15.58
CA SER A 82 5.52 -4.94 15.44
C SER A 82 5.43 -5.50 14.04
N GLN A 83 6.58 -5.69 13.38
CA GLN A 83 6.60 -6.29 12.05
C GLN A 83 6.21 -7.77 12.14
N ILE A 84 5.31 -8.21 11.27
CA ILE A 84 4.86 -9.59 11.17
C ILE A 84 5.23 -10.16 9.79
N PRO A 85 5.50 -11.48 9.68
CA PRO A 85 5.69 -12.13 8.39
C PRO A 85 4.36 -12.22 7.62
N PRO A 86 4.41 -12.37 6.28
CA PRO A 86 5.62 -12.38 5.45
C PRO A 86 6.18 -10.97 5.21
N GLN A 87 7.40 -10.89 4.70
CA GLN A 87 7.88 -9.69 4.02
C GLN A 87 7.95 -9.99 2.53
N LEU A 88 7.30 -9.19 1.70
CA LEU A 88 7.24 -9.43 0.26
C LEU A 88 8.20 -8.52 -0.48
N TYR A 89 9.01 -9.09 -1.37
CA TYR A 89 9.83 -8.32 -2.30
C TYR A 89 9.07 -8.12 -3.61
N ILE A 90 9.10 -6.89 -4.10
CA ILE A 90 8.38 -6.49 -5.31
C ILE A 90 9.40 -6.34 -6.43
N ARG A 91 9.37 -7.27 -7.39
CA ARG A 91 10.20 -7.17 -8.60
C ARG A 91 9.67 -6.12 -9.58
N GLY A 92 8.36 -6.01 -9.70
CA GLY A 92 7.69 -5.12 -10.63
C GLY A 92 6.21 -4.97 -10.32
N VAL A 93 5.61 -3.91 -10.86
CA VAL A 93 4.19 -3.59 -10.73
C VAL A 93 3.72 -3.10 -12.09
N LYS A 94 2.59 -3.64 -12.54
CA LYS A 94 1.81 -3.11 -13.66
C LYS A 94 0.47 -2.62 -13.10
N PHE A 95 0.05 -1.44 -13.53
CA PHE A 95 -1.24 -0.85 -13.15
C PHE A 95 -2.30 -1.15 -14.20
N ARG A 96 -3.58 -0.99 -13.86
CA ARG A 96 -4.70 -1.29 -14.77
C ARG A 96 -4.56 -0.64 -16.15
N ARG A 97 -4.10 0.61 -16.19
CA ARG A 97 -3.84 1.35 -17.45
C ARG A 97 -2.72 0.75 -18.32
N ASP A 98 -1.81 -0.02 -17.73
CA ASP A 98 -0.70 -0.65 -18.45
C ASP A 98 -1.16 -1.96 -19.13
N PHE A 99 -2.38 -2.43 -18.82
CA PHE A 99 -3.02 -3.62 -19.40
C PHE A 99 -3.94 -3.31 -20.58
N GLU A 100 -4.00 -2.06 -21.09
CA GLU A 100 -4.72 -1.79 -22.34
C GLU A 100 -4.24 -2.77 -23.41
N SER A 101 -5.14 -3.68 -23.79
CA SER A 101 -4.96 -4.60 -24.89
C SER A 101 -4.47 -3.78 -26.07
N LYS A 102 -3.41 -4.23 -26.76
CA LYS A 102 -3.15 -3.82 -28.14
C LYS A 102 -4.51 -3.76 -28.81
N LYS A 103 -5.07 -2.55 -29.04
CA LYS A 103 -6.20 -2.43 -29.94
C LYS A 103 -5.69 -3.13 -31.18
N ARG A 104 -6.32 -4.24 -31.59
CA ARG A 104 -6.08 -4.81 -32.91
C ARG A 104 -6.22 -3.60 -33.81
N LYS A 105 -5.11 -3.13 -34.39
CA LYS A 105 -5.16 -2.08 -35.39
C LYS A 105 -6.20 -2.60 -36.37
N GLY A 106 -7.33 -1.91 -36.49
CA GLY A 106 -8.37 -2.29 -37.43
C GLY A 106 -7.68 -2.53 -38.77
N SER A 107 -7.99 -3.67 -39.39
CA SER A 107 -7.56 -3.95 -40.75
C SER A 107 -7.87 -2.72 -41.61
N PRO A 108 -6.93 -2.22 -42.42
CA PRO A 108 -7.21 -1.12 -43.33
C PRO A 108 -8.06 -1.71 -44.46
N TYR A 109 -9.37 -1.77 -44.24
CA TYR A 109 -10.28 -1.61 -45.36
C TYR A 109 -10.42 -0.10 -45.59
#